data_AF-A0A3D2TZF4-F1
#
_entry.id   AF-A0A3D2TZF4-F1
#
_cell.length_a   1.000
_cell.length_b   1.000
_cell.length_c   1.000
_cell.angle_alpha   90.00
_cell.angle_beta   90.00
_cell.angle_gamma   90.00
#
_symmetry.space_group_name_H-M   'P 1'
#
loop_
_entity.id
_entity.type
_entity.pdbx_description
1 polymer ?
#
loop_
_entity_poly.entity_id
_entity_poly.type
_entity_poly.pdbx_seq_one_letter_code
_entity_poly.pdbx_strand_id
1 'polypeptide(L)'
;MGNRIEIEYSRWLMPGIATKREVEMTHAETDERLERLEALVRRDPAGRGLISSEADRGVLCAGHLSGAVKSLVENPGPVAILTGFFIPHANPAAAETDGPPGAVTLGRVLSGLGHQVVLMTDEPCRGGLLASARAAGLDDVPLEVVPLAGASQWCHEFLSRRQQGDGLKHLVAIERVGPSHDLDSMTVQPREGAPPEAEFLERVPNETWGCCHNMRARVIDEWTADVSVLFDRLNEFCPGAVTIGIGDGGNEIGMGAVPWEELVARLPGDHSARIPCRIATDWNVLAGISNWGAWSLSAAVALFAGRVDLVEPLSLDWQYELVERLVAEGPGVDGPSGEAVVGVDGLSMDDYLVPWSGIRGELGLQ
;
A
#
# COMPACT_ATOMS: atom_id res chain seq x y z
N MET A 1 65.53 -20.92 -34.97
CA MET A 1 64.77 -19.79 -34.38
C MET A 1 63.55 -20.41 -33.71
N GLY A 2 63.65 -20.74 -32.42
CA GLY A 2 62.99 -20.00 -31.32
C GLY A 2 61.74 -20.77 -30.87
N ASN A 3 61.84 -21.70 -29.91
CA ASN A 3 61.50 -21.56 -28.47
C ASN A 3 60.05 -21.09 -28.23
N ARG A 4 59.21 -21.65 -27.34
CA ARG A 4 59.35 -22.64 -26.25
C ARG A 4 57.93 -22.93 -25.68
N ILE A 5 57.71 -24.18 -25.27
CA ILE A 5 57.14 -24.65 -23.98
C ILE A 5 55.62 -24.58 -23.73
N GLU A 6 55.06 -25.79 -23.59
CA GLU A 6 53.85 -26.21 -22.88
C GLU A 6 53.84 -25.79 -21.40
N ILE A 7 52.68 -25.42 -20.86
CA ILE A 7 52.45 -25.44 -19.41
C ILE A 7 51.12 -26.12 -19.10
N GLU A 8 51.25 -27.16 -18.27
CA GLU A 8 50.22 -27.92 -17.56
C GLU A 8 49.34 -27.03 -16.67
N TYR A 9 48.09 -27.43 -16.48
CA TYR A 9 47.39 -27.16 -15.21
C TYR A 9 47.07 -28.49 -14.53
N SER A 10 47.91 -28.78 -13.53
CA SER A 10 47.83 -29.92 -12.63
C SER A 10 46.78 -29.70 -11.53
N ARG A 11 46.19 -30.83 -11.11
CA ARG A 11 45.32 -30.99 -9.95
C ARG A 11 45.93 -30.42 -8.66
N TRP A 12 45.11 -29.73 -7.88
CA TRP A 12 45.11 -29.85 -6.41
C TRP A 12 43.67 -30.01 -5.91
N LEU A 13 43.32 -31.24 -5.56
CA LEU A 13 42.22 -31.55 -4.64
C LEU A 13 42.73 -31.29 -3.22
N MET A 14 42.08 -30.38 -2.50
CA MET A 14 42.09 -30.34 -1.04
C MET A 14 40.67 -30.70 -0.55
N PRO A 15 40.53 -31.58 0.46
CA PRO A 15 39.23 -32.01 0.96
C PRO A 15 38.70 -31.05 2.02
N GLY A 16 37.41 -30.71 1.92
CA GLY A 16 36.58 -30.24 3.04
C GLY A 16 36.74 -28.77 3.44
N ILE A 17 35.68 -28.00 3.19
CA ILE A 17 34.92 -27.23 4.19
C ILE A 17 33.59 -26.92 3.50
N ALA A 18 32.47 -27.26 4.15
CA ALA A 18 31.13 -27.12 3.60
C ALA A 18 30.86 -25.67 3.17
N THR A 19 30.74 -25.44 1.86
CA THR A 19 30.14 -24.21 1.34
C THR A 19 28.64 -24.29 1.63
N LYS A 20 28.14 -23.38 2.47
CA LYS A 20 26.72 -23.11 2.63
C LYS A 20 26.08 -23.11 1.24
N ARG A 21 25.07 -23.96 1.05
CA ARG A 21 24.20 -23.90 -0.13
C ARG A 21 23.49 -22.56 -0.08
N GLU A 22 23.94 -21.57 -0.84
CA GLU A 22 23.01 -20.61 -1.43
C GLU A 22 22.19 -21.42 -2.44
N VAL A 23 21.01 -21.85 -2.00
CA VAL A 23 20.00 -22.37 -2.90
C VAL A 23 19.46 -21.15 -3.61
N GLU A 24 19.88 -20.91 -4.84
CA GLU A 24 19.16 -20.01 -5.74
C GLU A 24 17.71 -20.53 -5.82
N MET A 25 16.76 -19.80 -5.23
CA MET A 25 15.34 -20.13 -5.35
C MET A 25 14.95 -19.98 -6.81
N THR A 26 14.21 -20.95 -7.34
CA THR A 26 13.63 -20.83 -8.67
C THR A 26 12.54 -19.75 -8.68
N HIS A 27 12.27 -19.15 -9.85
CA HIS A 27 11.17 -18.18 -9.98
C HIS A 27 9.82 -18.75 -9.51
N ALA A 28 9.56 -20.05 -9.74
CA ALA A 28 8.34 -20.72 -9.30
C ALA A 28 8.24 -20.81 -7.77
N GLU A 29 9.34 -21.16 -7.09
CA GLU A 29 9.37 -21.21 -5.62
C GLU A 29 9.22 -19.82 -4.99
N THR A 30 9.75 -18.78 -5.65
CA THR A 30 9.55 -17.39 -5.23
C THR A 30 8.09 -16.97 -5.42
N ASP A 31 7.49 -17.21 -6.58
CA ASP A 31 6.08 -16.86 -6.85
C ASP A 31 5.14 -17.58 -5.85
N GLU A 32 5.36 -18.87 -5.55
CA GLU A 32 4.57 -19.59 -4.54
C GLU A 32 4.71 -19.00 -3.12
N ARG A 33 5.88 -18.45 -2.77
CA ARG A 33 6.08 -17.76 -1.49
C ARG A 33 5.35 -16.42 -1.45
N LEU A 34 5.34 -15.68 -2.56
CA LEU A 34 4.59 -14.44 -2.67
C LEU A 34 3.09 -14.68 -2.50
N GLU A 35 2.55 -15.73 -3.11
CA GLU A 35 1.15 -16.13 -2.94
C GLU A 35 0.83 -16.47 -1.47
N ARG A 36 1.73 -17.15 -0.75
CA ARG A 36 1.54 -17.42 0.69
C ARG A 36 1.56 -16.15 1.53
N LEU A 37 2.45 -15.21 1.22
CA LEU A 37 2.50 -13.90 1.88
C LEU A 37 1.22 -13.09 1.61
N GLU A 38 0.66 -13.16 0.40
CA GLU A 38 -0.61 -12.52 0.08
C GLU A 38 -1.78 -13.18 0.85
N ALA A 39 -1.82 -14.51 0.88
CA ALA A 39 -2.87 -15.27 1.56
C ALA A 39 -2.96 -14.96 3.07
N LEU A 40 -1.83 -14.63 3.71
CA LEU A 40 -1.81 -14.28 5.14
C LEU A 40 -2.54 -12.98 5.47
N VAL A 41 -2.59 -12.04 4.51
CA VAL A 41 -3.20 -10.70 4.69
C VAL A 41 -4.59 -10.59 4.10
N ARG A 42 -4.98 -11.57 3.28
CA ARG A 42 -6.35 -11.79 2.79
C ARG A 42 -7.22 -12.48 3.85
N ARG A 43 -7.37 -11.80 4.99
CA ARG A 43 -8.23 -12.22 6.10
C ARG A 43 -9.06 -11.04 6.54
N ASP A 44 -10.31 -11.26 6.95
CA ASP A 44 -11.17 -10.20 7.48
C ASP A 44 -11.91 -10.68 8.73
N PRO A 45 -11.21 -10.76 9.88
CA PRO A 45 -11.82 -11.22 11.13
C PRO A 45 -12.92 -10.28 11.63
N ALA A 46 -12.92 -9.01 11.21
CA ALA A 46 -13.95 -8.04 11.56
C ALA A 46 -15.19 -8.13 10.66
N GLY A 47 -15.07 -8.73 9.46
CA GLY A 47 -16.14 -8.92 8.49
C GLY A 47 -16.65 -7.60 7.89
N ARG A 48 -15.76 -6.64 7.64
CA ARG A 48 -16.13 -5.28 7.20
C ARG A 48 -15.54 -4.87 5.86
N GLY A 49 -14.47 -5.52 5.40
CA GLY A 49 -13.76 -5.18 4.17
C GLY A 49 -14.16 -6.04 2.99
N LEU A 50 -13.54 -5.78 1.84
CA LEU A 50 -13.77 -6.47 0.58
C LEU A 50 -13.41 -7.96 0.64
N ILE A 51 -12.43 -8.34 1.47
CA ILE A 51 -11.92 -9.71 1.59
C ILE A 51 -13.00 -10.70 2.04
N SER A 52 -13.94 -10.27 2.88
CA SER A 52 -15.06 -11.13 3.33
C SER A 52 -15.91 -11.68 2.16
N SER A 53 -15.94 -10.97 1.03
CA SER A 53 -16.72 -11.36 -0.16
C SER A 53 -16.04 -12.42 -1.03
N GLU A 54 -14.75 -12.69 -0.84
CA GLU A 54 -13.97 -13.52 -1.77
C GLU A 54 -14.37 -15.00 -1.75
N ALA A 55 -14.89 -15.48 -0.62
CA ALA A 55 -15.42 -16.83 -0.51
C ALA A 55 -16.57 -17.10 -1.51
N ASP A 56 -17.40 -16.08 -1.77
CA ASP A 56 -18.58 -16.20 -2.62
C ASP A 56 -18.35 -15.68 -4.05
N ARG A 57 -17.43 -14.72 -4.22
CA ARG A 57 -17.26 -13.97 -5.47
C ARG A 57 -15.86 -14.05 -6.05
N GLY A 58 -14.96 -14.80 -5.43
CA GLY A 58 -13.57 -14.95 -5.89
C GLY A 58 -12.68 -13.77 -5.53
N VAL A 59 -11.39 -13.98 -5.80
CA VAL A 59 -10.28 -13.09 -5.44
C VAL A 59 -10.19 -11.91 -6.41
N LEU A 60 -10.10 -10.70 -5.87
CA LEU A 60 -9.82 -9.50 -6.66
C LEU A 60 -8.31 -9.27 -6.82
N CYS A 61 -7.88 -8.73 -7.96
CA CYS A 61 -6.49 -8.30 -8.23
C CYS A 61 -5.44 -9.40 -8.00
N ALA A 62 -5.76 -10.67 -8.30
CA ALA A 62 -4.83 -11.78 -8.17
C ALA A 62 -3.52 -11.52 -8.94
N GLY A 63 -2.36 -11.75 -8.30
CA GLY A 63 -1.05 -11.56 -8.90
C GLY A 63 -0.53 -10.12 -8.90
N HIS A 64 -1.32 -9.14 -8.46
CA HIS A 64 -0.89 -7.74 -8.40
C HIS A 64 0.22 -7.53 -7.36
N LEU A 65 0.24 -8.29 -6.25
CA LEU A 65 1.37 -8.28 -5.31
C LEU A 65 2.67 -8.64 -6.01
N SER A 66 2.69 -9.75 -6.76
CA SER A 66 3.88 -10.19 -7.50
C SER A 66 4.33 -9.17 -8.55
N GLY A 67 3.39 -8.51 -9.23
CA GLY A 67 3.68 -7.41 -10.16
C GLY A 67 4.33 -6.21 -9.47
N ALA A 68 3.77 -5.75 -8.35
CA ALA A 68 4.30 -4.66 -7.54
C ALA A 68 5.70 -4.96 -6.98
N VAL A 69 5.92 -6.19 -6.52
CA VAL A 69 7.22 -6.66 -6.01
C VAL A 69 8.28 -6.59 -7.11
N LYS A 70 7.97 -7.15 -8.28
CA LYS A 70 8.87 -7.14 -9.44
C LYS A 70 9.19 -5.71 -9.87
N SER A 71 8.18 -4.82 -9.95
CA SER A 71 8.41 -3.43 -10.35
C SER A 71 9.32 -2.68 -9.38
N LEU A 72 9.11 -2.83 -8.07
CA LEU A 72 9.90 -2.19 -7.03
C LEU A 72 11.36 -2.66 -7.04
N VAL A 73 11.59 -3.98 -7.14
CA VAL A 73 12.96 -4.53 -7.10
C VAL A 73 13.73 -4.27 -8.40
N GLU A 74 13.08 -4.39 -9.56
CA GLU A 74 13.74 -4.23 -10.85
C GLU A 74 13.96 -2.76 -11.26
N ASN A 75 13.20 -1.83 -10.67
CA ASN A 75 13.29 -0.40 -10.99
C ASN A 75 13.56 0.46 -9.74
N PRO A 76 14.75 0.35 -9.13
CA PRO A 76 15.13 1.17 -7.98
C PRO A 76 15.17 2.66 -8.34
N GLY A 77 14.85 3.51 -7.36
CA GLY A 77 14.85 4.97 -7.53
C GLY A 77 13.92 5.68 -6.56
N PRO A 78 13.48 6.92 -6.87
CA PRO A 78 12.59 7.68 -6.00
C PRO A 78 11.22 7.04 -5.86
N VAL A 79 10.75 6.91 -4.62
CA VAL A 79 9.44 6.34 -4.27
C VAL A 79 8.71 7.30 -3.35
N ALA A 80 7.49 7.67 -3.71
CA ALA A 80 6.58 8.39 -2.82
C ALA A 80 5.57 7.41 -2.21
N ILE A 81 5.44 7.41 -0.89
CA ILE A 81 4.48 6.58 -0.16
C ILE A 81 3.47 7.52 0.51
N LEU A 82 2.27 7.55 -0.04
CA LEU A 82 1.14 8.35 0.40
C LEU A 82 0.22 7.52 1.29
N THR A 83 -0.16 8.06 2.45
CA THR A 83 -1.10 7.40 3.36
C THR A 83 -1.92 8.40 4.17
N GLY A 84 -3.00 7.92 4.78
CA GLY A 84 -3.74 8.61 5.81
C GLY A 84 -5.20 8.75 5.45
N PHE A 85 -6.04 8.37 6.41
CA PHE A 85 -7.48 8.56 6.39
C PHE A 85 -7.92 9.30 7.64
N PHE A 86 -8.66 10.39 7.50
CA PHE A 86 -9.13 11.18 8.64
C PHE A 86 -10.52 10.75 9.08
N ILE A 87 -10.76 10.71 10.39
CA ILE A 87 -12.01 10.31 11.02
C ILE A 87 -12.65 11.53 11.71
N PRO A 88 -13.50 12.32 11.02
CA PRO A 88 -14.02 13.58 11.55
C PRO A 88 -14.92 13.44 12.78
N HIS A 89 -15.49 12.25 12.97
CA HIS A 89 -16.45 11.96 14.04
C HIS A 89 -15.81 11.24 15.23
N ALA A 90 -14.50 10.98 15.18
CA ALA A 90 -13.75 10.44 16.30
C ALA A 90 -13.65 11.45 17.45
N ASN A 91 -13.27 10.96 18.63
CA ASN A 91 -13.09 11.79 19.81
C ASN A 91 -11.71 11.56 20.45
N PRO A 92 -10.71 12.40 20.14
CA PRO A 92 -10.75 13.56 19.24
C PRO A 92 -10.82 13.16 17.76
N ALA A 93 -11.26 14.08 16.89
CA ALA A 93 -11.16 13.91 15.44
C ALA A 93 -9.68 13.81 15.04
N ALA A 94 -9.31 12.74 14.35
CA ALA A 94 -7.92 12.44 14.05
C ALA A 94 -7.78 11.50 12.86
N ALA A 95 -6.53 11.27 12.43
CA ALA A 95 -6.19 10.20 11.51
C ALA A 95 -6.47 8.83 12.14
N GLU A 96 -6.84 7.86 11.33
CA GLU A 96 -6.96 6.50 11.81
C GLU A 96 -5.60 5.79 11.96
N THR A 97 -5.62 4.64 12.61
CA THR A 97 -4.45 3.80 12.88
C THR A 97 -4.08 2.87 11.71
N ASP A 98 -4.96 2.69 10.73
CA ASP A 98 -4.64 2.00 9.48
C ASP A 98 -3.96 2.93 8.46
N GLY A 99 -2.96 2.41 7.75
CA GLY A 99 -2.13 3.13 6.78
C GLY A 99 -0.72 3.49 7.26
N PRO A 100 -0.55 4.40 8.26
CA PRO A 100 0.77 4.89 8.63
C PRO A 100 1.78 3.83 9.09
N PRO A 101 1.42 2.84 9.94
CA PRO A 101 2.35 1.76 10.30
C PRO A 101 2.83 0.94 9.09
N GLY A 102 1.94 0.67 8.14
CA GLY A 102 2.26 0.00 6.88
C GLY A 102 3.19 0.85 6.01
N ALA A 103 2.90 2.14 5.87
CA ALA A 103 3.71 3.08 5.09
C ALA A 103 5.14 3.18 5.60
N VAL A 104 5.36 3.26 6.91
CA VAL A 104 6.72 3.33 7.48
C VAL A 104 7.44 1.99 7.46
N THR A 105 6.70 0.88 7.53
CA THR A 105 7.28 -0.47 7.32
C THR A 105 7.84 -0.59 5.90
N LEU A 106 7.05 -0.24 4.89
CA LEU A 106 7.48 -0.25 3.49
C LEU A 106 8.60 0.75 3.24
N GLY A 107 8.48 1.97 3.75
CA GLY A 107 9.50 3.00 3.63
C GLY A 107 10.85 2.59 4.21
N ARG A 108 10.85 1.87 5.35
CA ARG A 108 12.07 1.35 5.97
C ARG A 108 12.74 0.26 5.14
N VAL A 109 11.97 -0.69 4.61
CA VAL A 109 12.49 -1.75 3.73
C VAL A 109 13.04 -1.16 2.43
N LEU A 110 12.28 -0.29 1.75
CA LEU A 110 12.72 0.32 0.50
C LEU A 110 13.95 1.20 0.69
N SER A 111 14.06 1.96 1.78
CA SER A 111 15.27 2.72 2.12
C SER A 111 16.47 1.79 2.32
N GLY A 112 16.28 0.65 2.99
CA GLY A 112 17.32 -0.37 3.17
C GLY A 112 17.76 -1.09 1.88
N LEU A 113 16.92 -1.06 0.85
CA LEU A 113 17.23 -1.49 -0.51
C LEU A 113 17.84 -0.38 -1.38
N GLY A 114 17.97 0.84 -0.86
CA GLY A 114 18.59 1.97 -1.56
C GLY A 114 17.63 2.84 -2.38
N HIS A 115 16.31 2.67 -2.22
CA HIS A 115 15.35 3.61 -2.79
C HIS A 115 15.42 4.97 -2.09
N GLN A 116 15.12 6.04 -2.85
CA GLN A 116 14.97 7.38 -2.31
C GLN A 116 13.51 7.58 -1.90
N VAL A 117 13.19 7.23 -0.66
CA VAL A 117 11.81 7.29 -0.15
C VAL A 117 11.44 8.72 0.26
N VAL A 118 10.22 9.13 -0.06
CA VAL A 118 9.51 10.24 0.57
C VAL A 118 8.21 9.71 1.15
N LEU A 119 7.95 10.03 2.41
CA LEU A 119 6.65 9.79 3.04
C LEU A 119 5.73 10.98 2.73
N MET A 120 4.47 10.71 2.47
CA MET A 120 3.49 11.72 2.10
C MET A 120 2.16 11.48 2.82
N THR A 121 1.52 12.56 3.24
CA THR A 121 0.17 12.56 3.78
C THR A 121 -0.47 13.94 3.58
N ASP A 122 -1.68 14.15 4.04
CA ASP A 122 -2.31 15.47 4.07
C ASP A 122 -2.26 16.11 5.45
N GLU A 123 -2.62 17.39 5.51
CA GLU A 123 -2.54 18.20 6.72
C GLU A 123 -3.26 17.58 7.94
N PRO A 124 -4.49 17.04 7.82
CA PRO A 124 -5.16 16.38 8.94
C PRO A 124 -4.46 15.11 9.44
N CYS A 125 -3.81 14.35 8.54
CA CYS A 125 -3.16 13.10 8.88
C CYS A 125 -1.66 13.23 9.21
N ARG A 126 -1.09 14.43 9.09
CA ARG A 126 0.33 14.72 9.38
C ARG A 126 0.80 14.20 10.73
N GLY A 127 -0.01 14.36 11.78
CA GLY A 127 0.35 13.95 13.15
C GLY A 127 0.63 12.44 13.24
N GLY A 128 -0.30 11.63 12.73
CA GLY A 128 -0.21 10.17 12.72
C GLY A 128 1.04 9.68 11.99
N LEU A 129 1.23 10.13 10.74
CA LEU A 129 2.39 9.69 9.95
C LEU A 129 3.72 10.15 10.55
N LEU A 130 3.79 11.36 11.10
CA LEU A 130 5.02 11.84 11.76
C LEU A 130 5.37 11.00 13.00
N ALA A 131 4.38 10.62 13.80
CA ALA A 131 4.58 9.77 14.97
C ALA A 131 5.09 8.38 14.57
N SER A 132 4.45 7.75 13.56
CA SER A 132 4.90 6.47 13.02
C SER A 132 6.31 6.55 12.42
N ALA A 133 6.65 7.62 11.68
CA ALA A 133 7.96 7.78 11.07
C ALA A 133 9.08 7.87 12.12
N ARG A 134 8.84 8.62 13.20
CA ARG A 134 9.76 8.71 14.35
C ARG A 134 9.92 7.38 15.07
N ALA A 135 8.82 6.70 15.36
CA ALA A 135 8.86 5.37 15.98
C ALA A 135 9.60 4.34 15.11
N ALA A 136 9.49 4.48 13.78
CA ALA A 136 10.22 3.66 12.82
C ALA A 136 11.69 4.08 12.62
N GLY A 137 12.17 5.14 13.27
CA GLY A 137 13.52 5.68 13.09
C GLY A 137 13.79 6.22 11.68
N LEU A 138 12.78 6.83 11.05
CA LEU A 138 12.82 7.41 9.72
C LEU A 138 12.84 8.95 9.76
N ASP A 139 13.41 9.56 10.79
CA ASP A 139 13.48 11.02 10.96
C ASP A 139 14.15 11.75 9.79
N ASP A 140 15.10 11.08 9.12
CA ASP A 140 15.83 11.62 7.97
C ASP A 140 15.09 11.41 6.63
N VAL A 141 13.98 10.65 6.63
CA VAL A 141 13.16 10.47 5.42
C VAL A 141 12.28 11.70 5.23
N PRO A 142 12.31 12.35 4.06
CA PRO A 142 11.47 13.52 3.80
C PRO A 142 9.98 13.22 4.00
N LEU A 143 9.27 14.16 4.62
CA LEU A 143 7.81 14.13 4.80
C LEU A 143 7.17 15.29 4.03
N GLU A 144 6.41 14.96 2.99
CA GLU A 144 5.61 15.91 2.22
C GLU A 144 4.17 15.94 2.76
N VAL A 145 3.62 17.14 2.94
CA VAL A 145 2.27 17.32 3.51
C VAL A 145 1.41 18.12 2.55
N VAL A 146 0.37 17.48 2.02
CA VAL A 146 -0.59 18.10 1.10
C VAL A 146 -1.54 19.00 1.89
N PRO A 147 -1.66 20.29 1.56
CA PRO A 147 -2.63 21.17 2.22
C PRO A 147 -4.05 20.81 1.78
N LEU A 148 -5.04 21.00 2.67
CA LEU A 148 -6.46 20.85 2.29
C LEU A 148 -6.84 21.86 1.20
N ALA A 149 -6.49 23.12 1.41
CA ALA A 149 -6.73 24.18 0.44
C ALA A 149 -5.59 24.22 -0.60
N GLY A 150 -5.94 24.15 -1.88
CA GLY A 150 -4.97 24.20 -2.97
C GLY A 150 -4.25 22.88 -3.24
N ALA A 151 -4.78 21.75 -2.76
CA ALA A 151 -4.22 20.41 -2.95
C ALA A 151 -3.84 20.13 -4.41
N SER A 152 -4.72 20.42 -5.38
CA SER A 152 -4.44 20.20 -6.80
C SER A 152 -3.24 21.00 -7.32
N GLN A 153 -3.08 22.25 -6.89
CA GLN A 153 -1.93 23.07 -7.24
C GLN A 153 -0.66 22.51 -6.61
N TRP A 154 -0.72 22.14 -5.33
CA TRP A 154 0.40 21.53 -4.63
C TRP A 154 0.84 20.24 -5.30
N CYS A 155 -0.09 19.37 -5.72
CA CYS A 155 0.19 18.11 -6.42
C CYS A 155 0.90 18.36 -7.75
N HIS A 156 0.43 19.36 -8.52
CA HIS A 156 1.08 19.77 -9.76
C HIS A 156 2.51 20.29 -9.52
N GLU A 157 2.72 21.09 -8.48
CA GLU A 157 4.05 21.59 -8.10
C GLU A 157 4.97 20.47 -7.64
N PHE A 158 4.47 19.51 -6.86
CA PHE A 158 5.23 18.32 -6.44
C PHE A 158 5.69 17.51 -7.66
N LEU A 159 4.78 17.18 -8.58
CA LEU A 159 5.12 16.46 -9.81
C LEU A 159 6.10 17.25 -10.70
N SER A 160 5.93 18.57 -10.79
CA SER A 160 6.86 19.45 -11.52
C SER A 160 8.26 19.43 -10.92
N ARG A 161 8.38 19.47 -9.57
CA ARG A 161 9.67 19.34 -8.88
C ARG A 161 10.31 17.97 -9.15
N ARG A 162 9.52 16.89 -9.14
CA ARG A 162 10.00 15.54 -9.47
C ARG A 162 10.48 15.43 -10.92
N GLN A 163 9.71 15.94 -11.88
CA GLN A 163 10.09 15.97 -13.29
C GLN A 163 11.41 16.71 -13.55
N GLN A 164 11.67 17.81 -12.83
CA GLN A 164 12.88 18.61 -12.96
C GLN A 164 14.09 18.03 -12.20
N GLY A 165 13.83 17.19 -11.20
CA GLY A 165 14.84 16.54 -10.36
C GLY A 165 15.07 15.07 -10.73
N ASP A 166 15.09 14.20 -9.72
CA ASP A 166 15.40 12.78 -9.86
C ASP A 166 14.24 11.93 -10.43
N GLY A 167 13.13 12.56 -10.83
CA GLY A 167 11.91 11.89 -11.26
C GLY A 167 11.16 11.23 -10.12
N LEU A 168 10.24 10.34 -10.49
CA LEU A 168 9.56 9.40 -9.60
C LEU A 168 9.54 8.04 -10.31
N LYS A 169 9.91 6.97 -9.60
CA LYS A 169 9.79 5.60 -10.10
C LYS A 169 8.52 4.93 -9.63
N HIS A 170 8.13 5.20 -8.39
CA HIS A 170 6.92 4.64 -7.82
C HIS A 170 6.13 5.67 -7.01
N LEU A 171 4.81 5.61 -7.13
CA LEU A 171 3.86 6.28 -6.25
C LEU A 171 2.96 5.22 -5.61
N VAL A 172 3.09 5.05 -4.30
CA VAL A 172 2.34 4.05 -3.53
C VAL A 172 1.29 4.76 -2.69
N ALA A 173 0.02 4.36 -2.77
CA ALA A 173 -1.05 4.76 -1.87
C ALA A 173 -1.36 3.61 -0.91
N ILE A 174 -1.46 3.91 0.38
CA ILE A 174 -1.79 2.93 1.42
C ILE A 174 -2.83 3.57 2.31
N GLU A 175 -4.03 3.00 2.40
CA GLU A 175 -5.13 3.55 3.18
C GLU A 175 -5.36 5.03 2.89
N ARG A 176 -5.48 5.34 1.59
CA ARG A 176 -5.71 6.70 1.14
C ARG A 176 -6.98 6.76 0.34
N VAL A 177 -7.99 7.41 0.90
CA VAL A 177 -9.23 7.72 0.18
C VAL A 177 -8.96 8.45 -1.12
N GLY A 178 -9.70 8.10 -2.17
CA GLY A 178 -9.72 8.83 -3.42
C GLY A 178 -11.13 9.26 -3.82
N PRO A 179 -11.24 10.10 -4.87
CA PRO A 179 -12.53 10.57 -5.36
C PRO A 179 -13.36 9.40 -5.89
N SER A 180 -14.68 9.46 -5.70
CA SER A 180 -15.62 8.50 -6.25
C SER A 180 -15.77 8.64 -7.77
N HIS A 181 -16.41 7.66 -8.40
CA HIS A 181 -16.78 7.74 -9.80
C HIS A 181 -17.79 8.86 -10.10
N ASP A 182 -17.58 9.47 -11.27
CA ASP A 182 -18.62 10.12 -12.06
C ASP A 182 -19.06 9.19 -13.21
N LEU A 183 -20.04 9.61 -14.02
CA LEU A 183 -20.52 8.80 -15.13
C LEU A 183 -19.42 8.46 -16.15
N ASP A 184 -18.56 9.42 -16.48
CA ASP A 184 -17.52 9.26 -17.50
C ASP A 184 -16.45 8.26 -17.05
N SER A 185 -15.91 8.44 -15.84
CA SER A 185 -14.90 7.55 -15.25
C SER A 185 -15.43 6.13 -15.04
N MET A 186 -16.70 5.97 -14.65
CA MET A 186 -17.33 4.64 -14.56
C MET A 186 -17.42 4.02 -15.96
N THR A 187 -17.95 4.76 -16.93
CA THR A 187 -18.21 4.27 -18.30
C THR A 187 -16.94 3.78 -19.01
N VAL A 188 -15.80 4.43 -18.76
CA VAL A 188 -14.52 4.06 -19.40
C VAL A 188 -13.74 2.95 -18.69
N GLN A 189 -14.18 2.45 -17.52
CA GLN A 189 -13.45 1.38 -16.83
C GLN A 189 -13.39 0.11 -17.70
N PRO A 190 -12.22 -0.55 -17.77
CA PRO A 190 -12.07 -1.85 -18.43
C PRO A 190 -13.01 -2.89 -17.79
N ARG A 191 -13.83 -3.55 -18.60
CA ARG A 191 -14.82 -4.54 -18.13
C ARG A 191 -15.22 -5.50 -19.24
N GLU A 192 -15.86 -6.60 -18.85
CA GLU A 192 -16.59 -7.45 -19.78
C GLU A 192 -18.04 -6.92 -19.95
N GLY A 193 -18.44 -6.63 -21.19
CA GLY A 193 -19.80 -6.17 -21.48
C GLY A 193 -19.97 -4.65 -21.42
N ALA A 194 -21.24 -4.22 -21.40
CA ALA A 194 -21.60 -2.81 -21.39
C ALA A 194 -21.59 -2.24 -19.96
N PRO A 195 -21.22 -0.96 -19.78
CA PRO A 195 -21.27 -0.31 -18.47
C PRO A 195 -22.72 -0.22 -17.94
N PRO A 196 -22.94 -0.38 -16.61
CA PRO A 196 -24.25 -0.34 -15.98
C PRO A 196 -24.73 1.12 -15.77
N GLU A 197 -24.74 1.94 -16.83
CA GLU A 197 -25.04 3.38 -16.75
C GLU A 197 -26.38 3.68 -16.07
N ALA A 198 -27.43 2.91 -16.39
CA ALA A 198 -28.75 3.12 -15.82
C ALA A 198 -28.77 2.87 -14.31
N GLU A 199 -28.10 1.81 -13.86
CA GLU A 199 -27.98 1.50 -12.43
C GLU A 199 -27.13 2.55 -11.70
N PHE A 200 -26.02 2.98 -12.32
CA PHE A 200 -25.16 4.02 -11.77
C PHE A 200 -25.92 5.33 -11.56
N LEU A 201 -26.65 5.80 -12.58
CA LEU A 201 -27.45 7.03 -12.50
C LEU A 201 -28.60 6.94 -11.48
N GLU A 202 -29.15 5.74 -11.26
CA GLU A 202 -30.18 5.52 -10.26
C GLU A 202 -29.63 5.55 -8.83
N ARG A 203 -28.43 5.00 -8.61
CA ARG A 203 -27.87 4.76 -7.27
C ARG A 203 -26.89 5.83 -6.79
N VAL A 204 -26.23 6.55 -7.71
CA VAL A 204 -25.17 7.52 -7.41
C VAL A 204 -25.63 8.93 -7.74
N PRO A 205 -25.96 9.76 -6.73
CA PRO A 205 -26.34 11.16 -6.93
C PRO A 205 -25.21 11.96 -7.59
N ASN A 206 -25.54 12.79 -8.58
CA ASN A 206 -24.55 13.55 -9.33
C ASN A 206 -23.88 14.65 -8.49
N GLU A 207 -24.50 15.07 -7.38
CA GLU A 207 -23.99 16.09 -6.49
C GLU A 207 -22.77 15.63 -5.69
N THR A 208 -22.53 14.31 -5.64
CA THR A 208 -21.40 13.69 -4.93
C THR A 208 -20.42 12.98 -5.86
N TRP A 209 -20.53 13.18 -7.17
CA TRP A 209 -19.57 12.64 -8.13
C TRP A 209 -18.19 13.27 -7.94
N GLY A 210 -17.15 12.45 -7.93
CA GLY A 210 -15.77 12.91 -7.73
C GLY A 210 -15.43 13.32 -6.29
N CYS A 211 -16.37 13.16 -5.33
CA CYS A 211 -16.10 13.43 -3.92
C CYS A 211 -15.43 12.22 -3.24
N CYS A 212 -14.59 12.48 -2.25
CA CYS A 212 -14.09 11.46 -1.34
C CYS A 212 -15.18 11.09 -0.33
N HIS A 213 -15.41 9.80 -0.14
CA HIS A 213 -16.40 9.29 0.80
C HIS A 213 -15.75 8.42 1.87
N ASN A 214 -16.34 8.39 3.06
CA ASN A 214 -16.08 7.31 4.02
C ASN A 214 -16.97 6.09 3.76
N MET A 215 -16.70 5.00 4.48
CA MET A 215 -17.45 3.73 4.37
C MET A 215 -18.96 3.84 4.67
N ARG A 216 -19.43 4.96 5.23
CA ARG A 216 -20.87 5.25 5.44
C ARG A 216 -21.45 6.14 4.33
N ALA A 217 -20.76 6.26 3.20
CA ALA A 217 -21.09 7.10 2.06
C ALA A 217 -21.33 8.58 2.42
N ARG A 218 -20.62 9.10 3.43
CA ARG A 218 -20.58 10.53 3.72
C ARG A 218 -19.41 11.16 3.00
N VAL A 219 -19.65 12.29 2.34
CA VAL A 219 -18.60 13.12 1.75
C VAL A 219 -17.69 13.64 2.86
N ILE A 220 -16.38 13.54 2.66
CA ILE A 220 -15.35 13.94 3.63
C ILE A 220 -14.34 14.94 3.05
N ASP A 221 -14.62 15.56 1.90
CA ASP A 221 -13.73 16.52 1.21
C ASP A 221 -13.24 17.68 2.10
N GLU A 222 -14.00 18.08 3.11
CA GLU A 222 -13.58 19.08 4.10
C GLU A 222 -12.37 18.64 4.94
N TRP A 223 -12.16 17.33 5.05
CA TRP A 223 -11.19 16.69 5.95
C TRP A 223 -10.15 15.85 5.23
N THR A 224 -10.13 15.88 3.90
CA THR A 224 -9.16 15.12 3.09
C THR A 224 -8.73 15.94 1.89
N ALA A 225 -7.43 16.04 1.65
CA ALA A 225 -6.92 16.72 0.46
C ALA A 225 -7.20 15.87 -0.79
N ASP A 226 -7.75 16.47 -1.84
CA ASP A 226 -7.85 15.81 -3.14
C ASP A 226 -6.46 15.71 -3.79
N VAL A 227 -5.93 14.49 -3.75
CA VAL A 227 -4.62 14.08 -4.25
C VAL A 227 -4.70 13.39 -5.61
N SER A 228 -5.89 13.32 -6.23
CA SER A 228 -6.11 12.61 -7.51
C SER A 228 -5.17 13.07 -8.63
N VAL A 229 -4.80 14.36 -8.64
CA VAL A 229 -3.83 14.96 -9.57
C VAL A 229 -2.48 14.23 -9.56
N LEU A 230 -2.04 13.70 -8.42
CA LEU A 230 -0.79 12.93 -8.34
C LEU A 230 -0.82 11.68 -9.21
N PHE A 231 -2.00 11.07 -9.38
CA PHE A 231 -2.20 9.82 -10.12
C PHE A 231 -2.63 10.11 -11.55
N ASP A 232 -3.68 10.93 -11.74
CA ASP A 232 -4.25 11.26 -13.05
C ASP A 232 -3.19 11.83 -14.01
N ARG A 233 -2.23 12.58 -13.47
CA ARG A 233 -1.20 13.28 -14.27
C ARG A 233 0.20 12.71 -14.09
N LEU A 234 0.39 11.64 -13.32
CA LEU A 234 1.73 11.13 -12.98
C LEU A 234 2.62 10.97 -14.22
N ASN A 235 2.11 10.27 -15.23
CA ASN A 235 2.86 9.94 -16.44
C ASN A 235 3.12 11.13 -17.37
N GLU A 236 2.40 12.25 -17.21
CA GLU A 236 2.72 13.50 -17.91
C GLU A 236 4.03 14.12 -17.40
N PHE A 237 4.30 13.99 -16.10
CA PHE A 237 5.46 14.58 -15.42
C PHE A 237 6.60 13.58 -15.26
N CYS A 238 6.29 12.35 -14.90
CA CYS A 238 7.25 11.27 -14.65
C CYS A 238 6.90 10.05 -15.53
N PRO A 239 7.22 10.08 -16.84
CA PRO A 239 6.91 8.97 -17.73
C PRO A 239 7.52 7.65 -17.27
N GLY A 240 6.70 6.60 -17.20
CA GLY A 240 7.13 5.27 -16.77
C GLY A 240 7.23 5.09 -15.26
N ALA A 241 6.73 6.05 -14.47
CA ALA A 241 6.48 5.84 -13.05
C ALA A 241 5.32 4.84 -12.87
N VAL A 242 5.47 3.93 -11.91
CA VAL A 242 4.49 2.88 -11.61
C VAL A 242 3.70 3.26 -10.35
N THR A 243 2.40 3.01 -10.37
CA THR A 243 1.50 3.27 -9.25
C THR A 243 1.11 1.96 -8.55
N ILE A 244 1.06 2.00 -7.22
CA ILE A 244 0.64 0.87 -6.39
C ILE A 244 -0.41 1.37 -5.41
N GLY A 245 -1.57 0.73 -5.37
CA GLY A 245 -2.64 0.98 -4.39
C GLY A 245 -2.71 -0.16 -3.37
N ILE A 246 -2.97 0.17 -2.12
CA ILE A 246 -3.23 -0.78 -1.03
C ILE A 246 -4.44 -0.26 -0.25
N GLY A 247 -5.48 -1.09 -0.18
CA GLY A 247 -6.76 -0.75 0.43
C GLY A 247 -7.56 -1.99 0.81
N ASP A 248 -8.59 -1.80 1.63
CA ASP A 248 -9.46 -2.87 2.14
C ASP A 248 -10.97 -2.59 1.96
N GLY A 249 -11.38 -1.32 1.82
CA GLY A 249 -12.76 -0.85 1.86
C GLY A 249 -13.38 -0.42 0.51
N GLY A 250 -12.60 -0.26 -0.56
CA GLY A 250 -13.09 0.07 -1.90
C GLY A 250 -13.14 1.56 -2.24
N ASN A 251 -13.03 2.45 -1.25
CA ASN A 251 -12.97 3.90 -1.42
C ASN A 251 -11.52 4.44 -1.46
N GLU A 252 -10.53 3.57 -1.38
CA GLU A 252 -9.11 3.91 -1.44
C GLU A 252 -8.59 3.97 -2.88
N ILE A 253 -7.55 4.78 -3.07
CA ILE A 253 -6.81 4.88 -4.33
C ILE A 253 -6.23 3.51 -4.70
N GLY A 254 -6.50 3.10 -5.93
CA GLY A 254 -6.20 1.76 -6.46
C GLY A 254 -7.46 0.97 -6.78
N MET A 255 -8.56 1.23 -6.06
CA MET A 255 -9.82 0.48 -6.22
C MET A 255 -10.52 0.77 -7.56
N GLY A 256 -10.16 1.85 -8.26
CA GLY A 256 -10.65 2.12 -9.62
C GLY A 256 -10.20 1.08 -10.65
N ALA A 257 -9.25 0.21 -10.32
CA ALA A 257 -8.85 -0.94 -11.13
C ALA A 257 -9.91 -2.06 -11.13
N VAL A 258 -10.84 -2.05 -10.19
CA VAL A 258 -11.97 -2.99 -10.11
C VAL A 258 -13.22 -2.31 -10.68
N PRO A 259 -13.97 -2.95 -11.60
CA PRO A 259 -15.21 -2.38 -12.12
C PRO A 259 -16.17 -1.98 -11.00
N TRP A 260 -16.79 -0.81 -11.12
CA TRP A 260 -17.68 -0.24 -10.12
C TRP A 260 -18.74 -1.25 -9.61
N GLU A 261 -19.43 -1.95 -10.51
CA GLU A 261 -20.45 -2.95 -10.16
C GLU A 261 -19.90 -4.14 -9.38
N GLU A 262 -18.64 -4.53 -9.62
CA GLU A 262 -17.99 -5.61 -8.88
C GLU A 262 -17.68 -5.18 -7.45
N LEU A 263 -17.23 -3.94 -7.24
CA LEU A 263 -17.06 -3.39 -5.89
C LEU A 263 -18.41 -3.24 -5.18
N VAL A 264 -19.40 -2.64 -5.84
CA VAL A 264 -20.73 -2.41 -5.26
C VAL A 264 -21.41 -3.73 -4.88
N ALA A 265 -21.20 -4.80 -5.65
CA ALA A 265 -21.76 -6.12 -5.34
C ALA A 265 -21.11 -6.80 -4.12
N ARG A 266 -19.96 -6.31 -3.65
CA ARG A 266 -19.20 -6.82 -2.50
C ARG A 266 -19.37 -5.96 -1.25
N LEU A 267 -19.66 -4.68 -1.44
CA LEU A 267 -19.78 -3.72 -0.36
C LEU A 267 -21.17 -3.77 0.32
N PRO A 268 -21.23 -3.64 1.65
CA PRO A 268 -22.49 -3.79 2.37
C PRO A 268 -23.43 -2.58 2.20
N GLY A 269 -24.68 -2.86 1.84
CA GLY A 269 -25.80 -1.91 1.85
C GLY A 269 -25.88 -0.97 0.65
N ASP A 270 -27.07 -0.49 0.32
CA ASP A 270 -27.33 0.22 -0.95
C ASP A 270 -26.52 1.51 -1.14
N HIS A 271 -26.19 2.18 -0.04
CA HIS A 271 -25.40 3.41 -0.01
C HIS A 271 -23.95 3.22 -0.48
N SER A 272 -23.43 1.99 -0.45
CA SER A 272 -22.08 1.66 -0.90
C SER A 272 -21.86 1.95 -2.38
N ALA A 273 -22.91 2.09 -3.18
CA ALA A 273 -22.81 2.49 -4.59
C ALA A 273 -22.01 3.79 -4.83
N ARG A 274 -21.94 4.67 -3.82
CA ARG A 274 -21.35 6.01 -3.90
C ARG A 274 -19.87 6.05 -3.54
N ILE A 275 -19.36 5.01 -2.89
CA ILE A 275 -18.02 5.03 -2.27
C ILE A 275 -16.87 4.59 -3.19
N PRO A 276 -17.05 3.72 -4.22
CA PRO A 276 -15.94 3.20 -5.00
C PRO A 276 -15.06 4.31 -5.58
N CYS A 277 -13.77 4.24 -5.26
CA CYS A 277 -12.79 5.19 -5.77
C CYS A 277 -12.59 5.00 -7.28
N ARG A 278 -12.51 6.10 -8.03
CA ARG A 278 -12.25 6.06 -9.48
C ARG A 278 -10.78 5.87 -9.86
N ILE A 279 -9.86 6.08 -8.93
CA ILE A 279 -8.42 6.08 -9.23
C ILE A 279 -7.95 4.63 -9.30
N ALA A 280 -7.55 4.21 -10.50
CA ALA A 280 -6.86 2.94 -10.72
C ALA A 280 -5.35 3.11 -10.56
N THR A 281 -4.68 2.05 -10.11
CA THR A 281 -3.22 1.95 -10.06
C THR A 281 -2.76 0.76 -10.90
N ASP A 282 -1.49 0.77 -11.33
CA ASP A 282 -0.90 -0.30 -12.15
C ASP A 282 -0.94 -1.64 -11.41
N TRP A 283 -0.68 -1.61 -10.09
CA TRP A 283 -0.85 -2.75 -9.19
C TRP A 283 -1.74 -2.35 -8.01
N ASN A 284 -2.59 -3.26 -7.54
CA ASN A 284 -3.51 -3.02 -6.44
C ASN A 284 -3.49 -4.23 -5.49
N VAL A 285 -3.10 -4.02 -4.24
CA VAL A 285 -2.96 -5.07 -3.22
C VAL A 285 -4.13 -4.93 -2.25
N LEU A 286 -5.04 -5.92 -2.26
CA LEU A 286 -6.12 -5.99 -1.29
C LEU A 286 -5.68 -6.78 -0.06
N ALA A 287 -6.06 -6.28 1.11
CA ALA A 287 -5.92 -6.96 2.39
C ALA A 287 -7.16 -6.68 3.23
N GLY A 288 -7.31 -7.36 4.37
CA GLY A 288 -8.40 -7.01 5.29
C GLY A 288 -8.12 -5.80 6.18
N ILE A 289 -6.87 -5.32 6.17
CA ILE A 289 -6.38 -4.07 6.77
C ILE A 289 -5.23 -3.61 5.88
N SER A 290 -5.18 -2.34 5.47
CA SER A 290 -4.19 -1.81 4.54
C SER A 290 -2.74 -1.93 5.05
N ASN A 291 -2.53 -1.77 6.35
CA ASN A 291 -1.24 -2.05 7.00
C ASN A 291 -0.75 -3.46 6.71
N TRP A 292 -1.64 -4.46 6.70
CA TRP A 292 -1.27 -5.84 6.37
C TRP A 292 -0.87 -5.97 4.91
N GLY A 293 -1.59 -5.33 3.98
CA GLY A 293 -1.20 -5.28 2.57
C GLY A 293 0.21 -4.70 2.39
N ALA A 294 0.52 -3.61 3.09
CA ALA A 294 1.84 -3.00 3.09
C ALA A 294 2.92 -3.90 3.72
N TRP A 295 2.59 -4.63 4.79
CA TRP A 295 3.48 -5.63 5.40
C TRP A 295 3.81 -6.77 4.44
N SER A 296 2.80 -7.30 3.74
CA SER A 296 2.98 -8.34 2.73
C SER A 296 3.89 -7.85 1.60
N LEU A 297 3.64 -6.65 1.07
CA LEU A 297 4.50 -6.03 0.06
C LEU A 297 5.94 -5.82 0.56
N SER A 298 6.10 -5.33 1.79
CA SER A 298 7.42 -5.10 2.40
C SER A 298 8.22 -6.41 2.53
N ALA A 299 7.58 -7.46 3.07
CA ALA A 299 8.17 -8.77 3.23
C ALA A 299 8.50 -9.43 1.88
N ALA A 300 7.58 -9.33 0.93
CA ALA A 300 7.72 -9.85 -0.41
C ALA A 300 8.87 -9.19 -1.18
N VAL A 301 8.99 -7.86 -1.12
CA VAL A 301 10.08 -7.10 -1.72
C VAL A 301 11.42 -7.47 -1.09
N ALA A 302 11.51 -7.54 0.23
CA ALA A 302 12.73 -7.96 0.93
C ALA A 302 13.12 -9.40 0.57
N LEU A 303 12.15 -10.32 0.49
CA LEU A 303 12.36 -11.70 0.10
C LEU A 303 12.88 -11.80 -1.34
N PHE A 304 12.20 -11.14 -2.28
CA PHE A 304 12.57 -11.16 -3.70
C PHE A 304 13.95 -10.54 -3.94
N ALA A 305 14.30 -9.50 -3.19
CA ALA A 305 15.63 -8.89 -3.23
C ALA A 305 16.74 -9.68 -2.50
N GLY A 306 16.40 -10.82 -1.86
CA GLY A 306 17.36 -11.59 -1.06
C GLY A 306 17.84 -10.87 0.21
N ARG A 307 17.04 -9.94 0.74
CA ARG A 307 17.36 -9.02 1.85
C ARG A 307 16.39 -9.14 3.01
N VAL A 308 16.07 -10.38 3.39
CA VAL A 308 15.19 -10.69 4.54
C VAL A 308 15.75 -10.11 5.86
N ASP A 309 17.05 -9.83 5.93
CA ASP A 309 17.71 -9.10 7.03
C ASP A 309 17.11 -7.71 7.29
N LEU A 310 16.48 -7.09 6.28
CA LEU A 310 15.78 -5.81 6.44
C LEU A 310 14.46 -5.92 7.22
N VAL A 311 13.85 -7.12 7.23
CA VAL A 311 12.58 -7.41 7.92
C VAL A 311 12.83 -8.02 9.30
N GLU A 312 13.96 -8.70 9.50
CA GLU A 312 14.37 -9.27 10.79
C GLU A 312 14.15 -8.35 12.00
N PRO A 313 14.61 -7.08 12.01
CA PRO A 313 14.45 -6.18 13.17
C PRO A 313 13.01 -5.67 13.36
N LEU A 314 12.11 -5.87 12.39
CA LEU A 314 10.71 -5.44 12.45
C LEU A 314 9.90 -6.50 13.19
N SER A 315 10.12 -6.62 14.51
CA SER A 315 9.48 -7.61 15.36
C SER A 315 7.98 -7.31 15.58
N LEU A 316 7.28 -8.22 16.27
CA LEU A 316 5.91 -7.97 16.72
C LEU A 316 5.86 -6.76 17.68
N ASP A 317 6.82 -6.68 18.60
CA ASP A 317 6.96 -5.53 19.52
C ASP A 317 7.22 -4.22 18.76
N TRP A 318 7.98 -4.27 17.67
CA TRP A 318 8.21 -3.10 16.82
C TRP A 318 6.92 -2.63 16.15
N GLN A 319 6.12 -3.54 15.58
CA GLN A 319 4.82 -3.20 15.02
C GLN A 319 3.84 -2.70 16.09
N TYR A 320 3.89 -3.27 17.30
CA TYR A 320 3.10 -2.80 18.43
C TYR A 320 3.46 -1.36 18.80
N GLU A 321 4.76 -1.08 18.95
CA GLU A 321 5.27 0.25 19.27
C GLU A 321 4.83 1.29 18.23
N LEU A 322 4.82 0.95 16.93
CA LEU A 322 4.33 1.88 15.91
C LEU A 322 2.89 2.35 16.16
N VAL A 323 1.99 1.41 16.48
CA VAL A 323 0.57 1.74 16.75
C VAL A 323 0.44 2.49 18.08
N GLU A 324 1.14 2.04 19.13
CA GLU A 324 1.13 2.70 20.43
C GLU A 324 1.59 4.18 20.32
N ARG A 325 2.69 4.43 19.60
CA ARG A 325 3.25 5.77 19.42
C ARG A 325 2.37 6.63 18.51
N LEU A 326 1.74 6.04 17.49
CA LEU A 326 0.76 6.74 16.65
C LEU A 326 -0.45 7.21 17.46
N VAL A 327 -0.97 6.38 18.36
CA VAL A 327 -2.11 6.76 19.23
C VAL A 327 -1.68 7.80 20.27
N ALA A 328 -0.52 7.59 20.91
CA ALA A 328 -0.05 8.44 22.00
C ALA A 328 0.47 9.82 21.53
N GLU A 329 1.10 9.90 20.36
CA GLU A 329 1.79 11.10 19.87
C GLU A 329 1.23 11.66 18.55
N GLY A 330 0.55 10.82 17.76
CA GLY A 330 0.01 11.13 16.43
C GLY A 330 -1.49 11.44 16.41
N PRO A 331 -2.07 11.81 17.56
CA PRO A 331 -3.46 11.56 18.00
C PRO A 331 -4.27 10.47 17.31
N GLY A 332 -3.66 9.39 16.83
CA GLY A 332 -4.37 8.40 16.01
C GLY A 332 -5.51 7.70 16.74
N VAL A 333 -6.55 7.34 16.00
CA VAL A 333 -7.75 6.66 16.52
C VAL A 333 -8.01 5.37 15.76
N ASP A 334 -8.67 4.42 16.40
CA ASP A 334 -9.19 3.26 15.70
C ASP A 334 -10.37 3.67 14.80
N GLY A 335 -10.29 3.39 13.50
CA GLY A 335 -11.26 3.87 12.49
C GLY A 335 -12.72 3.53 12.82
N PRO A 336 -13.06 2.25 13.10
CA PRO A 336 -14.42 1.84 13.41
C PRO A 336 -14.99 2.42 14.71
N SER A 337 -14.20 2.43 15.80
CA SER A 337 -14.67 2.94 17.10
C SER A 337 -14.60 4.47 17.20
N GLY A 338 -13.68 5.11 16.48
CA GLY A 338 -13.38 6.54 16.59
C GLY A 338 -12.73 6.92 17.93
N GLU A 339 -12.19 5.94 18.66
CA GLU A 339 -11.60 6.13 19.97
C GLU A 339 -10.07 6.01 19.90
N ALA A 340 -9.37 6.77 20.76
CA ALA A 340 -7.92 6.70 20.91
C ALA A 340 -7.51 5.44 21.68
N VAL A 341 -7.54 4.29 21.00
CA VAL A 341 -7.18 2.98 21.55
C VAL A 341 -6.04 2.37 20.74
N VAL A 342 -5.16 1.61 21.41
CA VAL A 342 -4.09 0.86 20.75
C VAL A 342 -4.71 -0.36 20.06
N GLY A 343 -5.08 -0.17 18.79
CA GLY A 343 -5.76 -1.13 17.94
C GLY A 343 -5.89 -0.59 16.52
N VAL A 344 -6.24 -1.48 15.59
CA VAL A 344 -6.41 -1.15 14.18
C VAL A 344 -7.65 -1.86 13.67
N ASP A 345 -8.54 -1.13 13.00
CA ASP A 345 -9.80 -1.63 12.45
C ASP A 345 -10.60 -2.50 13.42
N GLY A 346 -10.83 -1.99 14.61
CA GLY A 346 -11.60 -2.64 15.66
C GLY A 346 -10.98 -3.95 16.16
N LEU A 347 -9.74 -4.25 15.79
CA LEU A 347 -8.98 -5.39 16.28
C LEU A 347 -8.10 -5.00 17.46
N SER A 348 -8.00 -5.92 18.40
CA SER A 348 -6.97 -5.87 19.43
C SER A 348 -5.59 -6.03 18.80
N MET A 349 -4.54 -5.58 19.47
CA MET A 349 -3.17 -5.80 18.99
C MET A 349 -2.81 -7.28 18.84
N ASP A 350 -3.35 -8.15 19.69
CA ASP A 350 -3.14 -9.60 19.59
C ASP A 350 -3.67 -10.16 18.26
N ASP A 351 -4.86 -9.72 17.83
CA ASP A 351 -5.45 -10.13 16.56
C ASP A 351 -4.77 -9.44 15.36
N TYR A 352 -4.47 -8.14 15.51
CA TYR A 352 -3.83 -7.32 14.48
C TYR A 352 -2.45 -7.84 14.08
N LEU A 353 -1.70 -8.41 15.02
CA LEU A 353 -0.34 -8.91 14.79
C LEU A 353 -0.27 -10.34 14.23
N VAL A 354 -1.40 -11.07 14.14
CA VAL A 354 -1.41 -12.45 13.65
C VAL A 354 -0.85 -12.56 12.22
N PRO A 355 -1.24 -11.71 11.24
CA PRO A 355 -0.65 -11.79 9.90
C PRO A 355 0.85 -11.50 9.89
N TRP A 356 1.34 -10.56 10.73
CA TRP A 356 2.76 -10.28 10.81
C TRP A 356 3.57 -11.45 11.37
N SER A 357 3.05 -12.14 12.38
CA SER A 357 3.65 -13.37 12.91
C SER A 357 3.74 -14.45 11.81
N GLY A 358 2.68 -14.63 11.03
CA GLY A 358 2.67 -15.54 9.88
C GLY A 358 3.68 -15.15 8.81
N ILE A 359 3.75 -13.87 8.45
CA ILE A 359 4.69 -13.33 7.45
C ILE A 359 6.13 -13.61 7.90
N ARG A 360 6.46 -13.32 9.16
CA ARG A 360 7.79 -13.61 9.73
C ARG A 360 8.10 -15.11 9.69
N GLY A 361 7.13 -15.96 10.00
CA GLY A 361 7.26 -17.42 9.89
C GLY A 361 7.59 -17.88 8.46
N GLU A 362 6.89 -17.35 7.45
CA GLU A 362 7.18 -17.62 6.03
C GLU A 362 8.58 -17.13 5.61
N LEU A 363 9.11 -16.11 6.27
CA LEU A 363 10.48 -15.62 6.06
C LEU A 363 11.55 -16.39 6.87
N GLY A 364 11.14 -17.32 7.74
CA GLY A 364 12.05 -18.06 8.62
C GLY A 364 12.57 -17.21 9.80
N LEU A 365 11.86 -16.14 10.14
CA LEU A 365 12.15 -15.25 11.27
C LEU A 365 11.36 -15.69 12.50
N GLN A 366 11.98 -15.60 13.68
CA GLN A 366 11.33 -15.87 14.97
C GLN A 366 10.61 -14.64 15.52
#